data_AF-A0AAN0LHS6-F1
#
_entry.id   AF-A0AAN0LHS6-F1
#
_cell.length_a   1.000
_cell.length_b   1.000
_cell.length_c   1.000
_cell.angle_alpha   90.00
_cell.angle_beta   90.00
_cell.angle_gamma   90.00
#
_symmetry.space_group_name_H-M   'P 1'
#
loop_
_entity.id
_entity.type
_entity.pdbx_description
1 polymer ?
#
loop_
_entity_poly.entity_id
_entity_poly.type
_entity_poly.pdbx_seq_one_letter_code
_entity_poly.pdbx_strand_id
1 'polypeptide(L)'
;MTEPLSKPNRKNPLVRTRQPLLPPASRSCKAHGLTLAAAAGRFMLQCCGGCGQYSYPVREACSNCLSADLPFKDAPTGGVLLSETRIEVTGDPYFREHMPWRTGLVRLDCGPSAVVHLHGDCGGPGSQLSLSLQLDRAGQAVLFARPVSETPDMEDDPQWREMTADPKYRRVLITEGRSPVAVALAIALKKAGAAKVFVGVADRWKPFEEQKALEAIEGVEFVDLDLTSERSVQELAMDIGAKVEILINTADHVRPTHLFNAGAINTARDAMDHTVIGLMRLAQAFGPVMRSRGADGKTGAVAWVNVLSVHGLSNVPQFGVHSAAHAACLSLSQWLRSELRQGGVRVINAFTGPLDTEWFQTVPPPKVAPKALADAIMDGLKRGLEDIYVGDVAKDIEARLFDNPKAVEREAGQ
;
A
#
# COMPACT_ATOMS: atom_id res chain seq x y z
N MET A 1 -13.89 20.80 -12.28
CA MET A 1 -14.51 20.33 -11.04
C MET A 1 -14.84 18.87 -11.26
N THR A 2 -14.12 18.02 -10.54
CA THR A 2 -14.26 16.57 -10.58
C THR A 2 -15.70 16.20 -10.24
N GLU A 3 -16.29 15.30 -11.02
CA GLU A 3 -17.63 14.81 -10.74
C GLU A 3 -17.57 13.75 -9.62
N PRO A 4 -18.53 13.73 -8.70
CA PRO A 4 -18.59 12.70 -7.67
C PRO A 4 -18.63 11.31 -8.27
N LEU A 5 -17.86 10.39 -7.68
CA LEU A 5 -17.83 9.00 -8.13
C LEU A 5 -19.22 8.37 -7.97
N SER A 6 -19.76 7.85 -9.06
CA SER A 6 -20.97 7.02 -9.02
C SER A 6 -20.62 5.60 -8.57
N LYS A 7 -21.56 4.96 -7.86
CA LYS A 7 -21.40 3.57 -7.44
C LYS A 7 -21.18 2.69 -8.69
N PRO A 8 -20.09 1.91 -8.76
CA PRO A 8 -19.81 1.09 -9.92
C PRO A 8 -20.92 0.07 -10.18
N ASN A 9 -21.32 -0.09 -11.44
CA ASN A 9 -22.23 -1.14 -11.84
C ASN A 9 -21.58 -2.52 -11.66
N ARG A 10 -22.40 -3.53 -11.31
CA ARG A 10 -21.93 -4.91 -11.21
C ARG A 10 -21.41 -5.36 -12.57
N LYS A 11 -20.18 -5.92 -12.59
CA LYS A 11 -19.60 -6.50 -13.81
C LYS A 11 -20.54 -7.56 -14.38
N ASN A 12 -20.81 -7.48 -15.68
CA ASN A 12 -21.56 -8.52 -16.38
C ASN A 12 -20.67 -9.77 -16.51
N PRO A 13 -21.05 -10.91 -15.89
CA PRO A 13 -20.23 -12.13 -15.90
C PRO A 13 -20.08 -12.76 -17.29
N LEU A 14 -20.94 -12.40 -18.26
CA LEU A 14 -20.87 -12.88 -19.64
C LEU A 14 -19.81 -12.15 -20.48
N VAL A 15 -19.32 -11.00 -20.01
CA VAL A 15 -18.27 -10.24 -20.71
C VAL A 15 -16.91 -10.82 -20.35
N ARG A 16 -16.04 -11.03 -21.35
CA ARG A 16 -14.67 -11.49 -21.13
C ARG A 16 -13.93 -10.56 -20.17
N THR A 17 -13.29 -11.14 -19.16
CA THR A 17 -12.36 -10.43 -18.28
C THR A 17 -11.20 -9.89 -19.10
N ARG A 18 -10.86 -8.62 -18.88
CA ARG A 18 -9.79 -7.96 -19.62
C ARG A 18 -8.44 -8.51 -19.17
N GLN A 19 -7.51 -8.62 -20.11
CA GLN A 19 -6.13 -8.94 -19.76
C GLN A 19 -5.39 -7.66 -19.41
N PRO A 20 -4.55 -7.68 -18.36
CA PRO A 20 -3.75 -6.53 -18.03
C PRO A 20 -2.76 -6.18 -19.14
N LEU A 21 -2.66 -4.89 -19.47
CA LEU A 21 -1.68 -4.39 -20.42
C LEU A 21 -0.39 -4.03 -19.68
N LEU A 22 0.75 -4.31 -20.32
CA LEU A 22 2.06 -3.98 -19.77
C LEU A 22 2.42 -2.52 -20.05
N PRO A 23 3.13 -1.85 -19.13
CA PRO A 23 3.65 -0.50 -19.36
C PRO A 23 4.71 -0.49 -20.48
N PRO A 24 4.85 0.62 -21.22
CA PRO A 24 5.64 0.67 -22.46
C PRO A 24 7.16 0.69 -22.31
N ALA A 25 7.74 1.04 -21.15
CA ALA A 25 9.20 1.06 -20.96
C ALA A 25 9.63 0.86 -19.50
N SER A 26 10.75 0.13 -19.31
CA SER A 26 11.47 0.10 -18.04
C SER A 26 12.25 1.40 -17.85
N ARG A 27 12.38 1.84 -16.59
CA ARG A 27 13.19 3.01 -16.24
C ARG A 27 14.64 2.62 -15.99
N SER A 28 15.55 3.59 -16.11
CA SER A 28 16.94 3.38 -15.70
C SER A 28 17.04 3.06 -14.21
N CYS A 29 18.08 2.33 -13.80
CA CYS A 29 18.26 1.94 -12.40
C CYS A 29 18.27 3.15 -11.45
N LYS A 30 18.86 4.28 -11.86
CA LYS A 30 18.86 5.51 -11.05
C LYS A 30 17.46 6.10 -10.85
N ALA A 31 16.55 5.89 -11.79
CA ALA A 31 15.16 6.33 -11.66
C ALA A 31 14.37 5.54 -10.59
N HIS A 32 14.90 4.42 -10.09
CA HIS A 32 14.32 3.76 -8.91
C HIS A 32 14.37 4.63 -7.65
N GLY A 33 15.25 5.63 -7.57
CA GLY A 33 15.21 6.62 -6.48
C GLY A 33 13.88 7.41 -6.43
N LEU A 34 13.28 7.70 -7.59
CA LEU A 34 11.93 8.27 -7.65
C LEU A 34 10.86 7.27 -7.22
N THR A 35 11.06 5.97 -7.51
CA THR A 35 10.16 4.89 -7.11
C THR A 35 10.17 4.70 -5.60
N LEU A 36 11.35 4.73 -4.97
CA LEU A 36 11.51 4.76 -3.52
C LEU A 36 10.76 5.95 -2.90
N ALA A 37 10.94 7.15 -3.45
CA ALA A 37 10.27 8.35 -2.98
C ALA A 37 8.74 8.22 -3.06
N ALA A 38 8.22 7.80 -4.21
CA ALA A 38 6.79 7.60 -4.43
C ALA A 38 6.20 6.51 -3.51
N ALA A 39 6.89 5.38 -3.35
CA ALA A 39 6.49 4.27 -2.47
C ALA A 39 6.33 4.69 -1.00
N ALA A 40 7.18 5.62 -0.53
CA ALA A 40 7.15 6.21 0.80
C ALA A 40 6.30 7.50 0.89
N GLY A 41 5.72 7.95 -0.22
CA GLY A 41 4.92 9.18 -0.27
C GLY A 41 5.72 10.47 -0.06
N ARG A 42 7.03 10.45 -0.39
CA ARG A 42 7.95 11.58 -0.34
C ARG A 42 8.12 12.18 -1.74
N PHE A 43 8.34 13.50 -1.78
CA PHE A 43 8.69 14.18 -3.02
C PHE A 43 10.20 14.43 -3.06
N MET A 44 10.95 13.48 -3.60
CA MET A 44 12.41 13.58 -3.71
C MET A 44 12.87 13.74 -5.16
N LEU A 45 13.87 14.59 -5.37
CA LEU A 45 14.58 14.75 -6.64
C LEU A 45 16.09 14.66 -6.40
N GLN A 46 16.87 14.43 -7.46
CA GLN A 46 18.32 14.53 -7.35
C GLN A 46 18.72 15.97 -7.08
N CYS A 47 19.49 16.20 -6.02
CA CYS A 47 20.04 17.50 -5.64
C CYS A 47 21.56 17.39 -5.60
N CYS A 48 22.25 18.21 -6.39
CA CYS A 48 23.71 18.16 -6.46
C CYS A 48 24.34 18.55 -5.13
N GLY A 49 25.21 17.69 -4.58
CA GLY A 49 25.94 18.00 -3.35
C GLY A 49 26.94 19.14 -3.50
N GLY A 50 27.46 19.39 -4.71
CA GLY A 50 28.41 20.46 -4.98
C GLY A 50 27.79 21.85 -5.15
N CYS A 51 26.71 21.97 -5.93
CA CYS A 51 26.10 23.27 -6.24
C CYS A 51 24.65 23.44 -5.74
N GLY A 52 24.06 22.43 -5.09
CA GLY A 52 22.70 22.48 -4.56
C GLY A 52 21.58 22.44 -5.61
N GLN A 53 21.90 22.33 -6.90
CA GLN A 53 20.90 22.34 -7.96
C GLN A 53 20.12 21.02 -8.03
N TYR A 54 18.79 21.15 -8.07
CA TYR A 54 17.89 20.04 -8.36
C TYR A 54 17.87 19.69 -9.85
N SER A 55 17.78 18.40 -10.16
CA SER A 55 17.73 17.89 -11.52
C SER A 55 16.47 17.06 -11.77
N TYR A 56 15.83 17.34 -12.90
CA TYR A 56 14.86 16.46 -13.54
C TYR A 56 15.08 16.53 -15.06
N PRO A 57 15.01 15.40 -15.81
CA PRO A 57 14.91 14.02 -15.32
C PRO A 57 16.17 13.59 -14.54
N VAL A 58 16.17 12.34 -14.06
CA VAL A 58 17.31 11.73 -13.37
C VAL A 58 18.53 11.69 -14.30
N ARG A 59 19.70 12.05 -13.77
CA ARG A 59 20.97 12.20 -14.49
C ARG A 59 22.13 11.48 -13.79
N GLU A 60 23.17 11.25 -14.58
CA GLU A 60 24.46 10.73 -14.14
C GLU A 60 25.38 11.81 -13.56
N ALA A 61 25.27 13.04 -14.06
CA ALA A 61 26.07 14.20 -13.64
C ALA A 61 25.23 15.47 -13.60
N CYS A 62 25.60 16.41 -12.72
CA CYS A 62 24.92 17.70 -12.58
C CYS A 62 25.02 18.52 -13.87
N SER A 63 23.91 19.11 -14.31
CA SER A 63 23.88 19.95 -15.52
C SER A 63 24.61 21.28 -15.40
N ASN A 64 25.01 21.68 -14.18
CA ASN A 64 25.65 22.96 -13.91
C ASN A 64 27.14 22.83 -13.58
N CYS A 65 27.50 21.97 -12.63
CA CYS A 65 28.90 21.79 -12.21
C CYS A 65 29.53 20.45 -12.62
N LEU A 66 28.81 19.58 -13.35
CA LEU A 66 29.25 18.25 -13.78
C LEU A 66 29.63 17.27 -12.65
N SER A 67 29.37 17.61 -11.39
CA SER A 67 29.57 16.69 -10.26
C SER A 67 28.70 15.44 -10.42
N ALA A 68 29.28 14.27 -10.11
CA ALA A 68 28.59 12.99 -10.05
C ALA A 68 27.82 12.79 -8.72
N ASP A 69 28.06 13.65 -7.73
CA ASP A 69 27.39 13.62 -6.43
C ASP A 69 25.97 14.21 -6.54
N LEU A 70 25.01 13.32 -6.83
CA LEU A 70 23.59 13.61 -7.05
C LEU A 70 22.69 12.74 -6.15
N PRO A 71 22.74 12.89 -4.81
CA PRO A 71 21.83 12.20 -3.91
C PRO A 71 20.39 12.63 -4.14
N PHE A 72 19.45 11.74 -3.86
CA PHE A 72 18.04 12.09 -3.76
C PHE A 72 17.79 12.81 -2.43
N LYS A 73 17.15 13.98 -2.49
CA LYS A 73 16.76 14.78 -1.32
C LYS A 73 15.31 15.21 -1.48
N ASP A 74 14.62 15.45 -0.36
CA ASP A 74 13.29 16.06 -0.38
C ASP A 74 13.35 17.41 -1.09
N ALA A 75 12.44 17.62 -2.03
CA ALA A 75 12.32 18.84 -2.81
C ALA A 75 11.02 19.58 -2.44
N PRO A 76 10.96 20.90 -2.64
CA PRO A 76 9.72 21.66 -2.63
C PRO A 76 8.67 21.05 -3.57
N THR A 77 7.42 20.97 -3.10
CA THR A 77 6.29 20.39 -3.85
C THR A 77 5.53 21.41 -4.69
N GLY A 78 5.85 22.69 -4.63
CA GLY A 78 5.17 23.71 -5.42
C GLY A 78 5.68 23.78 -6.87
N GLY A 79 4.82 24.30 -7.75
CA GLY A 79 5.21 24.62 -9.11
C GLY A 79 4.12 25.37 -9.90
N VAL A 80 4.52 25.96 -11.03
CA VAL A 80 3.66 26.73 -11.92
C VAL A 80 3.41 25.97 -13.21
N LEU A 81 2.13 25.83 -13.59
CA LEU A 81 1.75 25.24 -14.87
C LEU A 81 2.17 26.13 -16.03
N LEU A 82 3.02 25.65 -16.93
CA LEU A 82 3.45 26.38 -18.13
C LEU A 82 2.55 26.10 -19.33
N SER A 83 2.17 24.84 -19.52
CA SER A 83 1.28 24.40 -20.59
C SER A 83 0.55 23.11 -20.18
N GLU A 84 -0.63 22.90 -20.76
CA GLU A 84 -1.38 21.66 -20.62
C GLU A 84 -1.61 21.00 -21.98
N THR A 85 -1.66 19.68 -21.97
CA THR A 85 -1.97 18.84 -23.13
C THR A 85 -2.99 17.80 -22.69
N ARG A 86 -4.09 17.68 -23.44
CA ARG A 86 -5.10 16.65 -23.21
C ARG A 86 -5.05 15.65 -24.36
N ILE A 87 -4.73 14.41 -24.02
CA ILE A 87 -4.69 13.28 -24.96
C ILE A 87 -6.07 12.63 -24.95
N GLU A 88 -6.79 12.72 -26.06
CA GLU A 88 -8.12 12.10 -26.21
C GLU A 88 -8.04 10.66 -26.72
N VAL A 89 -7.07 10.40 -27.61
CA VAL A 89 -6.87 9.09 -28.25
C VAL A 89 -5.38 8.83 -28.36
N THR A 90 -4.99 7.57 -28.15
CA THR A 90 -3.60 7.12 -28.21
C THR A 90 -3.46 5.84 -29.03
N GLY A 91 -2.33 5.71 -29.72
CA GLY A 91 -1.97 4.48 -30.44
C GLY A 91 -1.54 3.35 -29.49
N ASP A 92 -1.02 3.68 -28.32
CA ASP A 92 -0.52 2.71 -27.33
C ASP A 92 -1.69 2.04 -26.59
N PRO A 93 -1.86 0.70 -26.70
CA PRO A 93 -2.91 -0.02 -26.00
C PRO A 93 -2.98 0.28 -24.50
N TYR A 94 -1.83 0.38 -23.82
CA TYR A 94 -1.77 0.60 -22.36
C TYR A 94 -2.54 1.87 -22.01
N PHE A 95 -2.22 2.98 -22.68
CA PHE A 95 -2.83 4.27 -22.44
C PHE A 95 -4.30 4.39 -22.89
N ARG A 96 -4.81 3.49 -23.75
CA ARG A 96 -6.22 3.59 -24.20
C ARG A 96 -7.22 3.44 -23.06
N GLU A 97 -6.91 2.64 -22.04
CA GLU A 97 -7.80 2.45 -20.89
C GLU A 97 -7.87 3.67 -19.97
N HIS A 98 -6.90 4.56 -20.13
CA HIS A 98 -6.65 5.71 -19.28
C HIS A 98 -7.24 7.00 -19.90
N MET A 99 -7.71 6.98 -21.14
CA MET A 99 -8.21 8.18 -21.82
C MET A 99 -9.53 8.72 -21.23
N PRO A 100 -9.74 10.06 -21.23
CA PRO A 100 -8.79 11.10 -21.65
C PRO A 100 -7.70 11.34 -20.61
N TRP A 101 -6.47 11.55 -21.06
CA TRP A 101 -5.32 11.77 -20.18
C TRP A 101 -4.82 13.21 -20.26
N ARG A 102 -4.92 13.95 -19.16
CA ARG A 102 -4.37 15.29 -19.00
C ARG A 102 -2.93 15.24 -18.50
N THR A 103 -2.04 15.91 -19.20
CA THR A 103 -0.65 16.12 -18.80
C THR A 103 -0.29 17.60 -18.91
N GLY A 104 0.76 18.03 -18.23
CA GLY A 104 1.22 19.39 -18.26
C GLY A 104 2.72 19.51 -18.12
N LEU A 105 3.26 20.61 -18.63
CA LEU A 105 4.63 21.03 -18.35
C LEU A 105 4.59 21.98 -17.17
N VAL A 106 5.21 21.61 -16.05
CA VAL A 106 5.25 22.42 -14.82
C VAL A 106 6.68 22.87 -14.55
N ARG A 107 6.85 24.15 -14.22
CA ARG A 107 8.09 24.67 -13.65
C ARG A 107 8.04 24.45 -12.15
N LEU A 108 8.92 23.59 -11.65
CA LEU A 108 9.03 23.31 -10.22
C LEU A 108 9.64 24.52 -9.51
N ASP A 109 9.23 24.79 -8.28
CA ASP A 109 9.80 25.86 -7.46
C ASP A 109 11.30 25.65 -7.19
N CYS A 110 11.75 24.40 -7.23
CA CYS A 110 13.15 24.02 -7.09
C CYS A 110 13.99 24.20 -8.37
N GLY A 111 13.39 24.70 -9.47
CA GLY A 111 14.09 25.11 -10.69
C GLY A 111 13.75 24.29 -11.94
N PRO A 112 13.91 22.95 -11.97
CA PRO A 112 13.72 22.19 -13.21
C PRO A 112 12.27 22.20 -13.67
N SER A 113 12.06 21.96 -14.97
CA SER A 113 10.72 21.78 -15.53
C SER A 113 10.45 20.30 -15.79
N ALA A 114 9.24 19.85 -15.51
CA ALA A 114 8.86 18.45 -15.59
C ALA A 114 7.52 18.27 -16.28
N VAL A 115 7.41 17.17 -17.03
CA VAL A 115 6.12 16.67 -17.53
C VAL A 115 5.44 15.93 -16.39
N VAL A 116 4.21 16.33 -16.08
CA VAL A 116 3.42 15.82 -14.96
C VAL A 116 2.03 15.43 -15.42
N HIS A 117 1.40 14.49 -14.72
CA HIS A 117 -0.02 14.21 -14.87
C HIS A 117 -0.81 15.29 -14.12
N LEU A 118 -1.95 15.71 -14.69
CA LEU A 118 -2.75 16.80 -14.13
C LEU A 118 -4.09 16.27 -13.64
N HIS A 119 -4.38 16.53 -12.38
CA HIS A 119 -5.71 16.36 -11.80
C HIS A 119 -6.77 17.14 -12.60
N GLY A 120 -8.00 16.61 -12.70
CA GLY A 120 -9.15 17.25 -13.37
C GLY A 120 -9.44 18.70 -12.95
N ASP A 121 -9.10 19.04 -11.71
CA ASP A 121 -9.34 20.36 -11.12
C ASP A 121 -8.16 21.33 -11.16
N CYS A 122 -7.04 20.93 -11.77
CA CYS A 122 -5.97 21.87 -12.06
C CYS A 122 -6.48 22.98 -13.00
N GLY A 123 -6.16 24.24 -12.63
CA GLY A 123 -6.42 25.40 -13.45
C GLY A 123 -5.62 25.41 -14.75
N GLY A 124 -5.78 26.48 -15.54
CA GLY A 124 -5.03 26.66 -16.78
C GLY A 124 -3.59 27.13 -16.57
N PRO A 125 -2.83 27.32 -17.66
CA PRO A 125 -1.46 27.84 -17.61
C PRO A 125 -1.33 29.10 -16.75
N GLY A 126 -0.28 29.16 -15.92
CA GLY A 126 -0.04 30.20 -14.92
C GLY A 126 -0.57 29.86 -13.52
N SER A 127 -1.38 28.80 -13.36
CA SER A 127 -1.85 28.36 -12.05
C SER A 127 -0.73 27.78 -11.20
N GLN A 128 -0.78 28.09 -9.90
CA GLN A 128 0.02 27.40 -8.88
C GLN A 128 -0.54 26.01 -8.61
N LEU A 129 0.35 25.03 -8.47
CA LEU A 129 0.03 23.62 -8.28
C LEU A 129 0.82 23.04 -7.10
N SER A 130 0.26 21.99 -6.49
CA SER A 130 0.96 21.13 -5.55
C SER A 130 1.29 19.81 -6.22
N LEU A 131 2.53 19.36 -6.09
CA LEU A 131 3.08 18.19 -6.76
C LEU A 131 3.33 17.07 -5.78
N SER A 132 3.14 15.86 -6.27
CA SER A 132 3.50 14.64 -5.56
C SER A 132 4.15 13.64 -6.52
N LEU A 133 4.95 12.74 -5.96
CA LEU A 133 5.40 11.55 -6.66
C LEU A 133 4.43 10.42 -6.30
N GLN A 134 3.89 9.80 -7.34
CA GLN A 134 2.90 8.73 -7.22
C GLN A 134 3.36 7.50 -7.98
N LEU A 135 2.87 6.33 -7.59
CA LEU A 135 3.09 5.12 -8.36
C LEU A 135 1.89 4.89 -9.27
N ASP A 136 2.13 4.75 -10.57
CA ASP A 136 1.08 4.31 -11.50
C ASP A 136 0.70 2.83 -11.26
N ARG A 137 -0.28 2.30 -12.02
CA ARG A 137 -0.66 0.88 -11.97
C ARG A 137 0.52 -0.05 -12.26
N ALA A 138 1.46 0.40 -13.07
CA ALA A 138 2.68 -0.33 -13.35
C ALA A 138 3.74 -0.21 -12.25
N GLY A 139 3.48 0.46 -11.12
CA GLY A 139 4.45 0.65 -10.03
C GLY A 139 5.64 1.52 -10.42
N GLN A 140 5.47 2.44 -11.37
CA GLN A 140 6.48 3.41 -11.80
C GLN A 140 6.17 4.79 -11.21
N ALA A 141 7.21 5.49 -10.78
CA ALA A 141 7.06 6.84 -10.20
C ALA A 141 6.67 7.88 -11.26
N VAL A 142 5.49 8.46 -11.17
CA VAL A 142 5.03 9.57 -11.99
C VAL A 142 4.88 10.82 -11.15
N LEU A 143 5.11 11.98 -11.76
CA LEU A 143 4.80 13.26 -11.14
C LEU A 143 3.32 13.56 -11.35
N PHE A 144 2.59 13.81 -10.27
CA PHE A 144 1.17 14.16 -10.31
C PHE A 144 0.96 15.54 -9.68
N ALA A 145 0.25 16.41 -10.39
CA ALA A 145 -0.06 17.75 -9.93
C ALA A 145 -1.55 17.88 -9.57
N ARG A 146 -1.78 18.55 -8.44
CA ARG A 146 -3.09 18.86 -7.88
C ARG A 146 -3.23 20.38 -7.70
N PRO A 147 -4.47 20.90 -7.64
CA PRO A 147 -4.66 22.27 -7.17
C PRO A 147 -4.11 22.44 -5.75
N VAL A 148 -3.66 23.65 -5.41
CA VAL A 148 -3.11 23.97 -4.08
C VAL A 148 -4.18 23.89 -3.00
N SER A 149 -5.42 24.28 -3.32
CA SER A 149 -6.58 24.18 -2.44
C SER A 149 -7.32 22.88 -2.67
N GLU A 150 -7.78 22.25 -1.59
CA GLU A 150 -8.71 21.12 -1.68
C GLU A 150 -9.98 21.54 -2.44
N THR A 151 -10.47 20.62 -3.28
CA THR A 151 -11.68 20.80 -4.07
C THR A 151 -12.68 19.70 -3.72
N PRO A 152 -13.99 19.95 -3.86
CA PRO A 152 -15.00 18.91 -3.66
C PRO A 152 -14.69 17.70 -4.54
N ASP A 153 -14.78 16.51 -3.96
CA ASP A 153 -14.61 15.23 -4.66
C ASP A 153 -13.26 15.05 -5.40
N MET A 154 -12.20 15.78 -5.01
CA MET A 154 -10.87 15.62 -5.62
C MET A 154 -10.30 14.19 -5.56
N GLU A 155 -10.70 13.42 -4.55
CA GLU A 155 -10.29 12.01 -4.40
C GLU A 155 -11.02 11.08 -5.38
N ASP A 156 -12.04 11.58 -6.08
CA ASP A 156 -12.80 10.84 -7.08
C ASP A 156 -12.23 10.98 -8.51
N ASP A 157 -11.19 11.80 -8.70
CA ASP A 157 -10.58 12.00 -10.02
C ASP A 157 -10.09 10.68 -10.62
N PRO A 158 -10.46 10.37 -11.88
CA PRO A 158 -10.14 9.08 -12.47
C PRO A 158 -8.64 8.77 -12.54
N GLN A 159 -7.78 9.77 -12.77
CA GLN A 159 -6.33 9.55 -12.81
C GLN A 159 -5.76 9.36 -11.41
N TRP A 160 -6.27 10.13 -10.44
CA TRP A 160 -5.85 9.98 -9.05
C TRP A 160 -6.21 8.60 -8.48
N ARG A 161 -7.42 8.11 -8.77
CA ARG A 161 -7.89 6.79 -8.32
C ARG A 161 -7.17 5.62 -8.98
N GLU A 162 -6.38 5.87 -10.01
CA GLU A 162 -5.49 4.87 -10.60
C GLU A 162 -4.16 4.75 -9.85
N MET A 163 -3.71 5.85 -9.26
CA MET A 163 -2.46 5.90 -8.48
C MET A 163 -2.67 5.42 -7.04
N THR A 164 -3.91 5.46 -6.58
CA THR A 164 -4.30 5.17 -5.20
C THR A 164 -5.24 3.97 -5.11
N ALA A 165 -5.45 3.50 -3.88
CA ALA A 165 -6.32 2.39 -3.57
C ALA A 165 -7.48 2.80 -2.64
N ASP A 166 -8.04 4.00 -2.86
CA ASP A 166 -9.11 4.55 -2.02
C ASP A 166 -10.31 3.56 -1.89
N PRO A 167 -10.77 3.28 -0.65
CA PRO A 167 -11.76 2.24 -0.37
C PRO A 167 -13.21 2.63 -0.69
N LYS A 168 -13.49 3.86 -1.11
CA LYS A 168 -14.84 4.33 -1.45
C LYS A 168 -15.49 3.42 -2.51
N TYR A 169 -16.67 2.89 -2.19
CA TYR A 169 -17.42 1.88 -2.93
C TYR A 169 -16.72 0.53 -3.15
N ARG A 170 -15.63 0.24 -2.45
CA ARG A 170 -14.94 -1.05 -2.51
C ARG A 170 -15.47 -2.05 -1.51
N ARG A 171 -15.29 -3.32 -1.85
CA ARG A 171 -15.58 -4.47 -1.02
C ARG A 171 -14.27 -5.00 -0.47
N VAL A 172 -14.14 -4.99 0.84
CA VAL A 172 -12.88 -5.26 1.53
C VAL A 172 -12.98 -6.57 2.30
N LEU A 173 -11.93 -7.38 2.31
CA LEU A 173 -11.78 -8.54 3.18
C LEU A 173 -10.72 -8.23 4.26
N ILE A 174 -11.10 -8.35 5.53
CA ILE A 174 -10.17 -8.40 6.67
C ILE A 174 -10.02 -9.88 7.05
N THR A 175 -8.80 -10.39 7.11
CA THR A 175 -8.59 -11.85 7.21
C THR A 175 -8.81 -12.42 8.62
N GLU A 176 -8.64 -11.64 9.68
CA GLU A 176 -8.77 -12.10 11.07
C GLU A 176 -9.63 -11.16 11.92
N GLY A 177 -10.87 -11.57 12.19
CA GLY A 177 -11.88 -10.81 12.91
C GLY A 177 -11.78 -10.87 14.43
N ARG A 178 -11.05 -11.86 14.98
CA ARG A 178 -10.82 -11.98 16.44
C ARG A 178 -9.78 -11.01 16.97
N SER A 179 -9.10 -10.27 16.09
CA SER A 179 -8.17 -9.23 16.47
C SER A 179 -8.90 -7.91 16.73
N PRO A 180 -8.54 -7.15 17.80
CA PRO A 180 -9.10 -5.81 18.03
C PRO A 180 -8.77 -4.83 16.88
N VAL A 181 -7.77 -5.13 16.05
CA VAL A 181 -7.46 -4.40 14.82
C VAL A 181 -8.61 -4.47 13.80
N ALA A 182 -9.34 -5.58 13.76
CA ALA A 182 -10.45 -5.75 12.81
C ALA A 182 -11.58 -4.75 13.04
N VAL A 183 -11.92 -4.47 14.30
CA VAL A 183 -12.94 -3.48 14.67
C VAL A 183 -12.54 -2.10 14.17
N ALA A 184 -11.30 -1.69 14.47
CA ALA A 184 -10.78 -0.39 14.06
C ALA A 184 -10.75 -0.24 12.54
N LEU A 185 -10.30 -1.27 11.82
CA LEU A 185 -10.30 -1.29 10.36
C LEU A 185 -11.70 -1.24 9.77
N ALA A 186 -12.65 -2.02 10.29
CA ALA A 186 -14.02 -2.05 9.80
C ALA A 186 -14.69 -0.67 9.93
N ILE A 187 -14.51 0.00 11.08
CA ILE A 187 -15.01 1.37 11.30
C ILE A 187 -14.36 2.33 10.30
N ALA A 188 -13.03 2.29 10.17
CA ALA A 188 -12.29 3.20 9.29
C ALA A 188 -12.68 3.03 7.81
N LEU A 189 -12.80 1.78 7.35
CA LEU A 189 -13.23 1.44 5.99
C LEU A 189 -14.66 1.90 5.71
N LYS A 190 -15.59 1.66 6.62
CA LYS A 190 -16.98 2.11 6.46
C LYS A 190 -17.09 3.63 6.47
N LYS A 191 -16.34 4.32 7.34
CA LYS A 191 -16.22 5.78 7.34
C LYS A 191 -15.63 6.31 6.03
N ALA A 192 -14.71 5.58 5.42
CA ALA A 192 -14.14 5.90 4.11
C ALA A 192 -15.04 5.51 2.92
N GLY A 193 -16.26 5.03 3.17
CA GLY A 193 -17.26 4.75 2.13
C GLY A 193 -17.16 3.36 1.50
N ALA A 194 -16.48 2.40 2.15
CA ALA A 194 -16.47 1.01 1.70
C ALA A 194 -17.91 0.47 1.56
N ALA A 195 -18.20 -0.14 0.42
CA ALA A 195 -19.53 -0.68 0.13
C ALA A 195 -19.86 -1.86 1.04
N LYS A 196 -18.88 -2.73 1.30
CA LYS A 196 -19.03 -3.91 2.15
C LYS A 196 -17.69 -4.28 2.77
N VAL A 197 -17.71 -4.79 4.00
CA VAL A 197 -16.52 -5.31 4.68
C VAL A 197 -16.79 -6.75 5.08
N PHE A 198 -16.12 -7.69 4.44
CA PHE A 198 -16.08 -9.09 4.85
C PHE A 198 -15.03 -9.24 5.96
N VAL A 199 -15.40 -9.91 7.05
CA VAL A 199 -14.51 -10.18 8.16
C VAL A 199 -14.38 -11.68 8.32
N GLY A 200 -13.18 -12.20 8.03
CA GLY A 200 -12.83 -13.59 8.20
C GLY A 200 -12.75 -13.96 9.66
N VAL A 201 -13.42 -15.05 10.05
CA VAL A 201 -13.39 -15.56 11.42
C VAL A 201 -13.18 -17.06 11.38
N ALA A 202 -12.08 -17.53 11.97
CA ALA A 202 -11.88 -18.94 12.23
C ALA A 202 -12.83 -19.41 13.35
N ASP A 203 -13.38 -20.62 13.21
CA ASP A 203 -14.34 -21.18 14.16
C ASP A 203 -15.47 -20.20 14.52
N ARG A 204 -16.18 -19.65 13.52
CA ARG A 204 -17.22 -18.62 13.73
C ARG A 204 -18.29 -18.98 14.77
N TRP A 205 -18.50 -20.27 15.04
CA TRP A 205 -19.40 -20.76 16.08
C TRP A 205 -18.92 -20.46 17.51
N LYS A 206 -17.62 -20.18 17.74
CA LYS A 206 -17.07 -19.78 19.04
C LYS A 206 -17.18 -18.27 19.22
N PRO A 207 -17.87 -17.78 20.28
CA PRO A 207 -17.92 -16.36 20.60
C PRO A 207 -16.54 -15.73 20.79
N PHE A 208 -16.43 -14.42 20.54
CA PHE A 208 -15.23 -13.61 20.78
C PHE A 208 -15.62 -12.20 21.20
N GLU A 209 -14.69 -11.47 21.82
CA GLU A 209 -14.94 -10.19 22.48
C GLU A 209 -15.39 -9.11 21.49
N GLU A 210 -14.77 -9.06 20.32
CA GLU A 210 -14.99 -8.07 19.27
C GLU A 210 -16.29 -8.28 18.49
N GLN A 211 -16.94 -9.44 18.64
CA GLN A 211 -18.06 -9.85 17.78
C GLN A 211 -19.21 -8.82 17.78
N LYS A 212 -19.66 -8.39 18.97
CA LYS A 212 -20.76 -7.42 19.10
C LYS A 212 -20.41 -6.06 18.48
N ALA A 213 -19.16 -5.64 18.60
CA ALA A 213 -18.70 -4.37 18.05
C ALA A 213 -18.70 -4.41 16.51
N LEU A 214 -18.30 -5.55 15.91
CA LEU A 214 -18.33 -5.76 14.47
C LEU A 214 -19.77 -5.87 13.92
N GLU A 215 -20.66 -6.56 14.62
CA GLU A 215 -22.08 -6.68 14.24
C GLU A 215 -22.82 -5.34 14.26
N ALA A 216 -22.40 -4.42 15.13
CA ALA A 216 -22.98 -3.08 15.22
C ALA A 216 -22.64 -2.18 14.00
N ILE A 217 -21.70 -2.59 13.16
CA ILE A 217 -21.24 -1.81 12.00
C ILE A 217 -22.04 -2.23 10.75
N GLU A 218 -22.82 -1.31 10.20
CA GLU A 218 -23.62 -1.59 9.00
C GLU A 218 -22.75 -1.97 7.79
N GLY A 219 -23.10 -3.07 7.12
CA GLY A 219 -22.40 -3.55 5.94
C GLY A 219 -21.13 -4.36 6.24
N VAL A 220 -20.91 -4.75 7.50
CA VAL A 220 -19.98 -5.82 7.89
C VAL A 220 -20.67 -7.18 7.73
N GLU A 221 -19.97 -8.16 7.17
CA GLU A 221 -20.43 -9.55 7.05
C GLU A 221 -19.32 -10.50 7.51
N PHE A 222 -19.65 -11.42 8.42
CA PHE A 222 -18.72 -12.47 8.82
C PHE A 222 -18.67 -13.61 7.79
N VAL A 223 -17.45 -14.04 7.48
CA VAL A 223 -17.18 -15.17 6.59
C VAL A 223 -16.29 -16.19 7.30
N ASP A 224 -16.50 -17.47 7.03
CA ASP A 224 -15.66 -18.53 7.59
C ASP A 224 -14.28 -18.48 6.91
N LEU A 225 -13.24 -18.19 7.68
CA LEU A 225 -11.88 -18.10 7.17
C LEU A 225 -10.89 -18.58 8.24
N ASP A 226 -10.38 -19.79 8.04
CA ASP A 226 -9.26 -20.34 8.79
C ASP A 226 -8.04 -20.44 7.88
N LEU A 227 -7.02 -19.63 8.17
CA LEU A 227 -5.79 -19.54 7.39
C LEU A 227 -4.88 -20.77 7.53
N THR A 228 -5.13 -21.62 8.52
CA THR A 228 -4.43 -22.92 8.66
C THR A 228 -5.06 -24.00 7.76
N SER A 229 -6.29 -23.76 7.26
CA SER A 229 -7.05 -24.68 6.42
C SER A 229 -7.09 -24.24 4.96
N GLU A 230 -6.37 -24.95 4.08
CA GLU A 230 -6.40 -24.69 2.63
C GLU A 230 -7.83 -24.73 2.07
N ARG A 231 -8.63 -25.70 2.53
CA ARG A 231 -10.03 -25.85 2.13
C ARG A 231 -10.86 -24.61 2.48
N SER A 232 -10.73 -24.09 3.70
CA SER A 232 -11.47 -22.90 4.14
C SER A 232 -11.15 -21.69 3.25
N VAL A 233 -9.87 -21.46 2.97
CA VAL A 233 -9.43 -20.34 2.12
C VAL A 233 -9.94 -20.50 0.68
N GLN A 234 -9.87 -21.70 0.11
CA GLN A 234 -10.34 -21.98 -1.25
C GLN A 234 -11.86 -21.84 -1.39
N GLU A 235 -12.64 -22.40 -0.46
CA GLU A 235 -14.10 -22.29 -0.47
C GLU A 235 -14.55 -20.82 -0.38
N LEU A 236 -13.91 -20.02 0.48
CA LEU A 236 -14.20 -18.60 0.57
C LEU A 236 -13.83 -17.84 -0.72
N ALA A 237 -12.66 -18.12 -1.29
CA ALA A 237 -12.23 -17.49 -2.54
C ALA A 237 -13.18 -17.84 -3.70
N MET A 238 -13.76 -19.03 -3.73
CA MET A 238 -14.79 -19.41 -4.70
C MET A 238 -16.08 -18.58 -4.56
N ASP A 239 -16.52 -18.29 -3.33
CA ASP A 239 -17.76 -17.53 -3.10
C ASP A 239 -17.56 -16.01 -3.28
N ILE A 240 -16.52 -15.43 -2.66
CA ILE A 240 -16.33 -13.98 -2.60
C ILE A 240 -15.09 -13.48 -3.31
N GLY A 241 -14.22 -14.33 -3.85
CA GLY A 241 -12.98 -13.91 -4.53
C GLY A 241 -13.25 -13.01 -5.74
N ALA A 242 -14.39 -13.18 -6.42
CA ALA A 242 -14.89 -12.29 -7.47
C ALA A 242 -15.68 -11.06 -6.95
N LYS A 243 -15.81 -10.91 -5.62
CA LYS A 243 -16.34 -9.71 -4.93
C LYS A 243 -15.28 -8.85 -4.23
N VAL A 244 -14.22 -9.38 -3.63
CA VAL A 244 -13.15 -8.62 -2.92
C VAL A 244 -12.27 -7.74 -3.84
N GLU A 245 -12.18 -6.44 -3.57
CA GLU A 245 -11.26 -5.49 -4.24
C GLU A 245 -10.05 -5.12 -3.39
N ILE A 246 -10.21 -5.08 -2.07
CA ILE A 246 -9.12 -4.82 -1.13
C ILE A 246 -9.06 -6.00 -0.18
N LEU A 247 -7.88 -6.62 -0.04
CA LEU A 247 -7.63 -7.66 0.94
C LEU A 247 -6.64 -7.12 1.96
N ILE A 248 -7.03 -7.10 3.24
CA ILE A 248 -6.18 -6.70 4.36
C ILE A 248 -5.86 -7.95 5.18
N ASN A 249 -4.65 -8.44 5.01
CA ASN A 249 -4.13 -9.56 5.76
C ASN A 249 -3.66 -9.08 7.15
N THR A 250 -4.44 -9.39 8.18
CA THR A 250 -4.17 -9.09 9.59
C THR A 250 -3.77 -10.33 10.37
N ALA A 251 -3.43 -11.42 9.69
CA ALA A 251 -3.01 -12.66 10.32
C ALA A 251 -1.73 -12.45 11.12
N ASP A 252 -1.77 -12.80 12.40
CA ASP A 252 -0.59 -12.75 13.25
C ASP A 252 -0.65 -13.85 14.30
N HIS A 253 0.52 -14.40 14.63
CA HIS A 253 0.67 -15.42 15.66
C HIS A 253 1.81 -15.02 16.59
N VAL A 254 1.44 -14.45 17.73
CA VAL A 254 2.38 -13.94 18.71
C VAL A 254 2.46 -14.89 19.90
N ARG A 255 3.64 -15.47 20.12
CA ARG A 255 3.97 -16.24 21.32
C ARG A 255 5.43 -15.97 21.72
N PRO A 256 5.67 -15.25 22.83
CA PRO A 256 7.03 -15.07 23.34
C PRO A 256 7.69 -16.41 23.58
N THR A 257 8.87 -16.62 23.02
CA THR A 257 9.67 -17.83 23.26
C THR A 257 11.14 -17.54 23.06
N HIS A 258 11.98 -18.08 23.93
CA HIS A 258 13.42 -18.07 23.72
C HIS A 258 13.83 -19.26 22.86
N LEU A 259 14.89 -19.08 22.06
CA LEU A 259 15.36 -20.07 21.10
C LEU A 259 15.69 -21.43 21.73
N PHE A 260 16.19 -21.44 22.96
CA PHE A 260 16.61 -22.64 23.68
C PHE A 260 15.50 -23.27 24.55
N ASN A 261 14.30 -22.69 24.59
CA ASN A 261 13.21 -23.24 25.38
C ASN A 261 12.69 -24.55 24.77
N ALA A 262 12.39 -25.52 25.63
CA ALA A 262 11.63 -26.70 25.23
C ALA A 262 10.28 -26.26 24.65
N GLY A 263 10.00 -26.66 23.41
CA GLY A 263 8.77 -26.27 22.69
C GLY A 263 8.91 -25.10 21.72
N ALA A 264 10.05 -24.38 21.69
CA ALA A 264 10.27 -23.27 20.75
C ALA A 264 10.07 -23.67 19.27
N ILE A 265 10.42 -24.91 18.91
CA ILE A 265 10.21 -25.46 17.56
C ILE A 265 8.72 -25.62 17.25
N ASN A 266 7.89 -26.03 18.20
CA ASN A 266 6.44 -26.18 17.98
C ASN A 266 5.80 -24.80 17.81
N THR A 267 6.15 -23.84 18.67
CA THR A 267 5.75 -22.43 18.50
C THR A 267 6.14 -21.89 17.13
N ALA A 268 7.35 -22.24 16.64
CA ALA A 268 7.79 -21.85 15.31
C ALA A 268 6.96 -22.48 14.20
N ARG A 269 6.57 -23.75 14.32
CA ARG A 269 5.69 -24.41 13.34
C ARG A 269 4.31 -23.74 13.29
N ASP A 270 3.72 -23.47 14.46
CA ASP A 270 2.39 -22.85 14.54
C ASP A 270 2.41 -21.43 13.95
N ALA A 271 3.44 -20.63 14.30
CA ALA A 271 3.62 -19.29 13.76
C ALA A 271 3.84 -19.28 12.24
N MET A 272 4.66 -20.22 11.74
CA MET A 272 4.91 -20.34 10.30
C MET A 272 3.67 -20.80 9.55
N ASP A 273 2.92 -21.78 10.06
CA ASP A 273 1.72 -22.27 9.38
C ASP A 273 0.60 -21.22 9.34
N HIS A 274 0.35 -20.54 10.46
CA HIS A 274 -0.69 -19.51 10.53
C HIS A 274 -0.34 -18.25 9.73
N THR A 275 0.85 -17.69 9.94
CA THR A 275 1.20 -16.38 9.36
C THR A 275 1.78 -16.52 7.95
N VAL A 276 2.78 -17.38 7.76
CA VAL A 276 3.53 -17.50 6.49
C VAL A 276 2.77 -18.33 5.48
N ILE A 277 2.41 -19.57 5.83
CA ILE A 277 1.67 -20.46 4.94
C ILE A 277 0.23 -19.95 4.75
N GLY A 278 -0.38 -19.35 5.78
CA GLY A 278 -1.65 -18.64 5.66
C GLY A 278 -1.63 -17.54 4.59
N LEU A 279 -0.58 -16.69 4.55
CA LEU A 279 -0.40 -15.70 3.48
C LEU A 279 -0.26 -16.37 2.10
N MET A 280 0.48 -17.48 2.00
CA MET A 280 0.60 -18.22 0.74
C MET A 280 -0.72 -18.80 0.26
N ARG A 281 -1.53 -19.39 1.16
CA ARG A 281 -2.87 -19.90 0.84
C ARG A 281 -3.78 -18.78 0.33
N LEU A 282 -3.77 -17.63 0.99
CA LEU A 282 -4.49 -16.44 0.53
C LEU A 282 -4.01 -16.01 -0.85
N ALA A 283 -2.70 -15.89 -1.06
CA ALA A 283 -2.12 -15.46 -2.33
C ALA A 283 -2.49 -16.39 -3.48
N GLN A 284 -2.47 -17.71 -3.25
CA GLN A 284 -2.84 -18.72 -4.24
C GLN A 284 -4.34 -18.63 -4.61
N ALA A 285 -5.22 -18.42 -3.62
CA ALA A 285 -6.66 -18.44 -3.82
C ALA A 285 -7.22 -17.10 -4.35
N PHE A 286 -6.77 -15.96 -3.80
CA PHE A 286 -7.27 -14.63 -4.15
C PHE A 286 -6.40 -13.90 -5.19
N GLY A 287 -5.09 -14.17 -5.23
CA GLY A 287 -4.13 -13.44 -6.07
C GLY A 287 -4.49 -13.43 -7.56
N PRO A 288 -4.74 -14.58 -8.21
CA PRO A 288 -5.11 -14.62 -9.62
C PRO A 288 -6.39 -13.82 -9.93
N VAL A 289 -7.40 -13.91 -9.06
CA VAL A 289 -8.67 -13.20 -9.25
C VAL A 289 -8.49 -11.70 -9.05
N MET A 290 -7.75 -11.28 -8.01
CA MET A 290 -7.45 -9.86 -7.77
C MET A 290 -6.61 -9.25 -8.91
N ARG A 291 -5.61 -9.98 -9.42
CA ARG A 291 -4.82 -9.57 -10.60
C ARG A 291 -5.72 -9.35 -11.82
N SER A 292 -6.66 -10.25 -12.06
CA SER A 292 -7.62 -10.11 -13.17
C SER A 292 -8.54 -8.91 -13.01
N ARG A 293 -8.90 -8.57 -11.76
CA ARG A 293 -9.75 -7.42 -11.46
C ARG A 293 -9.06 -6.08 -11.54
N GLY A 294 -7.79 -6.02 -11.15
CA GLY A 294 -7.00 -4.82 -11.36
C GLY A 294 -7.06 -4.43 -12.84
N ALA A 295 -7.05 -5.42 -13.75
CA ALA A 295 -7.20 -5.24 -15.20
C ALA A 295 -8.60 -4.83 -15.70
N ASP A 296 -9.65 -4.85 -14.88
CA ASP A 296 -11.03 -4.61 -15.32
C ASP A 296 -11.41 -3.11 -15.50
N GLY A 297 -10.45 -2.25 -15.85
CA GLY A 297 -10.70 -0.86 -16.24
C GLY A 297 -11.08 0.07 -15.09
N LYS A 298 -12.11 0.92 -15.31
CA LYS A 298 -12.47 2.16 -14.54
C LYS A 298 -12.65 2.02 -13.02
N THR A 299 -12.60 0.81 -12.46
CA THR A 299 -12.61 0.56 -11.01
C THR A 299 -11.20 0.35 -10.48
N GLY A 300 -10.35 1.37 -10.61
CA GLY A 300 -8.88 1.28 -10.51
C GLY A 300 -8.24 1.04 -9.12
N ALA A 301 -9.03 0.94 -8.04
CA ALA A 301 -8.48 0.80 -6.69
C ALA A 301 -8.59 -0.66 -6.22
N VAL A 302 -7.58 -1.48 -6.55
CA VAL A 302 -7.42 -2.85 -6.05
C VAL A 302 -6.13 -2.92 -5.24
N ALA A 303 -6.21 -3.42 -4.01
CA ALA A 303 -5.05 -3.47 -3.12
C ALA A 303 -4.97 -4.75 -2.28
N TRP A 304 -3.74 -5.14 -2.00
CA TRP A 304 -3.36 -6.16 -1.05
C TRP A 304 -2.56 -5.50 0.07
N VAL A 305 -3.05 -5.51 1.29
CA VAL A 305 -2.40 -4.91 2.45
C VAL A 305 -1.96 -6.03 3.38
N ASN A 306 -0.67 -6.10 3.72
CA ASN A 306 -0.14 -7.00 4.74
C ASN A 306 0.19 -6.18 5.99
N VAL A 307 -0.39 -6.55 7.13
CA VAL A 307 0.03 -6.02 8.43
C VAL A 307 1.20 -6.86 8.92
N LEU A 308 2.39 -6.26 8.90
CA LEU A 308 3.64 -6.91 9.28
C LEU A 308 4.20 -6.28 10.56
N SER A 309 4.97 -7.05 11.31
CA SER A 309 5.81 -6.50 12.38
C SER A 309 7.02 -5.79 11.79
N VAL A 310 7.39 -4.62 12.32
CA VAL A 310 8.67 -3.98 11.97
C VAL A 310 9.85 -4.88 12.31
N HIS A 311 9.70 -5.79 13.27
CA HIS A 311 10.72 -6.79 13.60
C HIS A 311 10.85 -7.93 12.58
N GLY A 312 10.15 -7.85 11.45
CA GLY A 312 10.51 -8.59 10.24
C GLY A 312 11.75 -8.04 9.53
N LEU A 313 12.13 -6.78 9.81
CA LEU A 313 13.35 -6.13 9.28
C LEU A 313 14.57 -6.35 10.17
N SER A 314 14.35 -6.50 11.48
CA SER A 314 15.38 -6.83 12.46
C SER A 314 14.77 -7.66 13.59
N ASN A 315 15.43 -8.76 13.95
CA ASN A 315 14.91 -9.69 14.94
C ASN A 315 14.92 -9.09 16.35
N VAL A 316 13.86 -9.32 17.13
CA VAL A 316 13.87 -9.06 18.58
C VAL A 316 13.90 -10.40 19.33
N PRO A 317 14.93 -10.70 20.16
CA PRO A 317 15.13 -12.04 20.73
C PRO A 317 13.97 -12.58 21.55
N GLN A 318 13.21 -11.72 22.24
CA GLN A 318 12.03 -12.12 23.02
C GLN A 318 10.89 -12.67 22.13
N PHE A 319 10.82 -12.23 20.88
CA PHE A 319 9.82 -12.63 19.89
C PHE A 319 10.49 -13.20 18.63
N GLY A 320 11.62 -13.88 18.77
CA GLY A 320 12.47 -14.24 17.64
C GLY A 320 11.78 -15.08 16.56
N VAL A 321 10.84 -15.95 16.95
CA VAL A 321 10.00 -16.74 16.02
C VAL A 321 9.04 -15.84 15.23
N HIS A 322 8.38 -14.89 15.91
CA HIS A 322 7.47 -13.93 15.29
C HIS A 322 8.21 -13.04 14.29
N SER A 323 9.36 -12.50 14.69
CA SER A 323 10.28 -11.79 13.78
C SER A 323 10.64 -12.61 12.55
N ALA A 324 11.00 -13.88 12.72
CA ALA A 324 11.36 -14.75 11.59
C ALA A 324 10.16 -15.01 10.65
N ALA A 325 8.95 -15.22 11.19
CA ALA A 325 7.74 -15.38 10.39
C ALA A 325 7.41 -14.09 9.61
N HIS A 326 7.54 -12.92 10.23
CA HIS A 326 7.30 -11.63 9.55
C HIS A 326 8.38 -11.29 8.52
N ALA A 327 9.63 -11.70 8.74
CA ALA A 327 10.69 -11.61 7.72
C ALA A 327 10.37 -12.49 6.50
N ALA A 328 9.86 -13.71 6.72
CA ALA A 328 9.38 -14.57 5.63
C ALA A 328 8.19 -13.94 4.90
N CYS A 329 7.23 -13.37 5.63
CA CYS A 329 6.10 -12.65 5.05
C CYS A 329 6.51 -11.42 4.24
N LEU A 330 7.54 -10.69 4.67
CA LEU A 330 8.11 -9.59 3.89
C LEU A 330 8.67 -10.08 2.56
N SER A 331 9.45 -11.16 2.57
CA SER A 331 9.98 -11.76 1.34
C SER A 331 8.85 -12.26 0.42
N LEU A 332 7.84 -12.91 0.98
CA LEU A 332 6.64 -13.32 0.23
C LEU A 332 5.87 -12.11 -0.34
N SER A 333 5.80 -11.00 0.39
CA SER A 333 5.14 -9.77 -0.06
C SER A 333 5.86 -9.14 -1.26
N GLN A 334 7.20 -9.19 -1.28
CA GLN A 334 8.00 -8.76 -2.44
C GLN A 334 7.73 -9.63 -3.67
N TRP A 335 7.63 -10.95 -3.49
CA TRP A 335 7.24 -11.86 -4.55
C TRP A 335 5.81 -11.58 -5.03
N LEU A 336 4.86 -11.45 -4.10
CA LEU A 336 3.46 -11.14 -4.41
C LEU A 336 3.31 -9.82 -5.18
N ARG A 337 4.09 -8.79 -4.81
CA ARG A 337 4.15 -7.51 -5.53
C ARG A 337 4.52 -7.71 -6.99
N SER A 338 5.54 -8.52 -7.29
CA SER A 338 5.92 -8.80 -8.70
C SER A 338 4.82 -9.52 -9.48
N GLU A 339 4.13 -10.47 -8.87
CA GLU A 339 3.06 -11.25 -9.52
C GLU A 339 1.80 -10.43 -9.77
N LEU A 340 1.42 -9.57 -8.83
CA LEU A 340 0.21 -8.76 -8.90
C LEU A 340 0.40 -7.44 -9.66
N ARG A 341 1.64 -6.98 -9.83
CA ARG A 341 1.98 -5.74 -10.56
C ARG A 341 1.40 -5.70 -11.96
N GLN A 342 1.37 -6.82 -12.66
CA GLN A 342 0.78 -6.86 -14.01
C GLN A 342 -0.70 -6.49 -13.98
N GLY A 343 -1.45 -6.91 -12.95
CA GLY A 343 -2.84 -6.51 -12.76
C GLY A 343 -3.01 -5.05 -12.33
N GLY A 344 -1.94 -4.39 -11.90
CA GLY A 344 -2.00 -3.07 -11.25
C GLY A 344 -2.62 -3.11 -9.86
N VAL A 345 -2.49 -4.23 -9.15
CA VAL A 345 -2.90 -4.32 -7.74
C VAL A 345 -1.78 -3.73 -6.88
N ARG A 346 -2.12 -2.77 -6.00
CA ARG A 346 -1.17 -2.19 -5.07
C ARG A 346 -0.89 -3.16 -3.93
N VAL A 347 0.37 -3.53 -3.70
CA VAL A 347 0.78 -4.35 -2.54
C VAL A 347 1.42 -3.44 -1.48
N ILE A 348 0.70 -3.24 -0.38
CA ILE A 348 1.07 -2.39 0.75
C ILE A 348 1.54 -3.24 1.91
N ASN A 349 2.71 -2.95 2.47
CA ASN A 349 3.16 -3.51 3.74
C ASN A 349 3.05 -2.46 4.84
N ALA A 350 2.27 -2.76 5.86
CA ALA A 350 2.16 -1.95 7.06
C ALA A 350 3.02 -2.52 8.17
N PHE A 351 4.22 -1.95 8.35
CA PHE A 351 5.14 -2.31 9.42
C PHE A 351 4.71 -1.61 10.70
N THR A 352 4.23 -2.39 11.67
CA THR A 352 3.80 -1.86 12.96
C THR A 352 4.82 -2.20 14.05
N GLY A 353 4.97 -1.28 15.01
CA GLY A 353 5.58 -1.59 16.30
C GLY A 353 4.69 -2.51 17.15
N PRO A 354 4.96 -2.66 18.46
CA PRO A 354 4.12 -3.49 19.32
C PRO A 354 2.69 -2.93 19.38
N LEU A 355 1.71 -3.75 18.97
CA LEU A 355 0.30 -3.37 19.02
C LEU A 355 -0.23 -3.46 20.45
N ASP A 356 -1.11 -2.54 20.83
CA ASP A 356 -1.78 -2.55 22.12
C ASP A 356 -2.86 -3.63 22.15
N THR A 357 -2.42 -4.86 22.42
CA THR A 357 -3.21 -6.10 22.41
C THR A 357 -2.74 -7.01 23.55
N GLU A 358 -3.51 -8.07 23.82
CA GLU A 358 -3.20 -9.05 24.87
C GLU A 358 -1.77 -9.62 24.77
N TRP A 359 -1.28 -9.85 23.55
CA TRP A 359 0.01 -10.51 23.31
C TRP A 359 1.22 -9.66 23.65
N PHE A 360 1.07 -8.34 23.68
CA PHE A 360 2.14 -7.40 24.00
C PHE A 360 1.91 -6.69 25.33
N GLN A 361 1.05 -7.20 26.22
CA GLN A 361 0.79 -6.56 27.52
C GLN A 361 2.06 -6.31 28.33
N THR A 362 3.00 -7.25 28.32
CA THR A 362 4.28 -7.18 29.05
C THR A 362 5.32 -6.27 28.41
N VAL A 363 5.11 -5.82 27.16
CA VAL A 363 6.01 -4.88 26.50
C VAL A 363 5.75 -3.47 27.06
N PRO A 364 6.77 -2.70 27.45
CA PRO A 364 6.56 -1.33 27.90
C PRO A 364 6.11 -0.41 26.75
N PRO A 365 5.44 0.72 27.04
CA PRO A 365 5.18 1.75 26.04
C PRO A 365 6.48 2.26 25.38
N PRO A 366 6.42 2.79 24.14
CA PRO A 366 5.21 3.10 23.36
C PRO A 366 4.63 1.90 22.59
N LYS A 367 3.29 1.82 22.56
CA LYS A 367 2.53 0.83 21.78
C LYS A 367 1.63 1.50 20.75
N VAL A 368 1.30 0.77 19.69
CA VAL A 368 0.41 1.22 18.62
C VAL A 368 -1.02 0.82 18.96
N ALA A 369 -1.90 1.81 19.12
CA ALA A 369 -3.33 1.55 19.27
C ALA A 369 -3.92 0.99 17.96
N PRO A 370 -4.88 0.04 18.00
CA PRO A 370 -5.55 -0.49 16.82
C PRO A 370 -6.11 0.59 15.87
N LYS A 371 -6.65 1.67 16.45
CA LYS A 371 -7.14 2.84 15.69
C LYS A 371 -6.02 3.53 14.89
N ALA A 372 -4.85 3.74 15.50
CA ALA A 372 -3.73 4.38 14.83
C ALA A 372 -3.22 3.55 13.64
N LEU A 373 -3.23 2.21 13.77
CA LEU A 373 -2.93 1.31 12.66
C LEU A 373 -3.97 1.42 11.55
N ALA A 374 -5.26 1.41 11.89
CA ALA A 374 -6.33 1.56 10.90
C ALA A 374 -6.26 2.89 10.16
N ASP A 375 -6.04 4.01 10.88
CA ASP A 375 -5.90 5.34 10.29
C ASP A 375 -4.68 5.40 9.35
N ALA A 376 -3.55 4.79 9.71
CA ALA A 376 -2.36 4.73 8.86
C ALA A 376 -2.57 3.89 7.60
N ILE A 377 -3.28 2.74 7.70
CA ILE A 377 -3.62 1.92 6.53
C ILE A 377 -4.58 2.69 5.60
N MET A 378 -5.53 3.47 6.15
CA MET A 378 -6.42 4.30 5.34
C MET A 378 -5.66 5.41 4.61
N ASP A 379 -4.72 6.07 5.29
CA ASP A 379 -3.83 7.05 4.65
C ASP A 379 -2.99 6.40 3.54
N GLY A 380 -2.38 5.24 3.81
CA GLY A 380 -1.59 4.49 2.83
C GLY A 380 -2.40 4.10 1.58
N LEU A 381 -3.63 3.62 1.75
CA LEU A 381 -4.54 3.33 0.64
C LEU A 381 -4.89 4.59 -0.16
N LYS A 382 -5.25 5.68 0.52
CA LYS A 382 -5.64 6.95 -0.13
C LYS A 382 -4.48 7.66 -0.82
N ARG A 383 -3.25 7.43 -0.39
CA ARG A 383 -2.04 8.01 -1.00
C ARG A 383 -1.32 7.05 -1.94
N GLY A 384 -1.75 5.79 -2.05
CA GLY A 384 -1.14 4.80 -2.94
C GLY A 384 0.27 4.34 -2.51
N LEU A 385 0.56 4.34 -1.20
CA LEU A 385 1.87 3.97 -0.66
C LEU A 385 2.12 2.47 -0.78
N GLU A 386 3.39 2.04 -0.81
CA GLU A 386 3.75 0.61 -0.82
C GLU A 386 4.27 0.11 0.52
N ASP A 387 4.92 0.96 1.30
CA ASP A 387 5.45 0.59 2.61
C ASP A 387 5.11 1.71 3.60
N ILE A 388 4.46 1.37 4.73
CA ILE A 388 4.05 2.31 5.77
C ILE A 388 4.59 1.86 7.14
N TYR A 389 5.12 2.79 7.92
CA TYR A 389 5.71 2.54 9.24
C TYR A 389 4.84 3.18 10.34
N VAL A 390 4.26 2.34 11.18
CA VAL A 390 3.21 2.73 12.13
C VAL A 390 3.73 2.61 13.57
N GLY A 391 3.73 3.76 14.27
CA GLY A 391 4.23 3.89 15.64
C GLY A 391 5.69 4.33 15.71
N ASP A 392 6.09 4.82 16.88
CA ASP A 392 7.42 5.39 17.10
C ASP A 392 8.53 4.34 16.96
N VAL A 393 8.30 3.14 17.51
CA VAL A 393 9.23 2.00 17.38
C VAL A 393 9.47 1.65 15.91
N ALA A 394 8.42 1.64 15.08
CA ALA A 394 8.57 1.26 13.68
C ALA A 394 9.36 2.30 12.88
N LYS A 395 9.11 3.58 13.14
CA LYS A 395 9.82 4.71 12.51
C LYS A 395 11.27 4.80 12.97
N ASP A 396 11.55 4.56 14.25
CA ASP A 396 12.91 4.53 14.79
C ASP A 396 13.74 3.42 14.14
N ILE A 397 13.20 2.20 14.08
CA ILE A 397 13.88 1.05 13.48
C ILE A 397 14.14 1.30 11.98
N GLU A 398 13.19 1.85 11.24
CA GLU A 398 13.38 2.19 9.83
C GLU A 398 14.54 3.19 9.62
N ALA A 399 14.52 4.30 10.36
CA ALA A 399 15.55 5.32 10.26
C ALA A 399 16.95 4.77 10.64
N ARG A 400 17.02 3.94 11.69
CA ARG A 400 18.29 3.37 12.16
C ARG A 400 18.81 2.25 11.27
N LEU A 401 17.93 1.46 10.65
CA LEU A 401 18.34 0.48 9.64
C LEU A 401 18.91 1.16 8.41
N PHE A 402 18.40 2.33 8.04
CA PHE A 402 18.97 3.12 6.94
C PHE A 402 20.38 3.64 7.27
N ASP A 403 20.61 4.06 8.51
CA ASP A 403 21.90 4.61 8.95
C ASP A 403 22.95 3.54 9.27
N ASN A 404 22.63 2.60 10.18
CA ASN A 404 23.54 1.55 10.62
C ASN A 404 22.79 0.25 10.98
N PRO A 405 22.58 -0.66 10.01
CA PRO A 405 21.92 -1.93 10.26
C PRO A 405 22.58 -2.77 11.36
N LYS A 406 23.91 -2.68 11.50
CA LYS A 406 24.66 -3.49 12.46
C LYS A 406 24.44 -3.03 13.89
N ALA A 407 24.27 -1.73 14.11
CA ALA A 407 23.91 -1.20 15.42
C ALA A 407 22.54 -1.73 15.86
N VAL A 408 21.54 -1.69 14.97
CA VAL A 408 20.20 -2.23 15.25
C VAL A 408 20.24 -3.71 15.65
N GLU A 409 21.02 -4.54 14.94
CA GLU A 409 21.21 -5.96 15.29
C GLU A 409 21.83 -6.14 16.69
N ARG A 410 22.85 -5.35 17.03
CA ARG A 410 23.61 -5.50 18.29
C ARG A 410 22.85 -4.97 19.50
N GLU A 411 21.95 -4.02 19.30
CA GLU A 411 21.15 -3.43 20.38
C GLU A 411 19.84 -4.19 20.62
N ALA A 412 19.37 -5.00 19.67
CA ALA A 412 18.09 -5.73 19.81
C ALA A 412 18.05 -6.71 21.00
N GLY A 413 19.21 -7.13 21.52
CA GLY A 413 19.33 -8.03 22.67
C GLY A 413 19.81 -7.38 23.97
N GLN A 414 19.96 -6.05 23.98
CA GLN A 414 20.25 -5.26 25.19
C GLN A 414 18.93 -4.84 25.84
#